data_AF-A0ABD3KI45-F1
#
_entry.id   AF-A0ABD3KI45-F1
#
_cell.length_a   1.000
_cell.length_b   1.000
_cell.length_c   1.000
_cell.angle_alpha   90.00
_cell.angle_beta   90.00
_cell.angle_gamma   90.00
#
_symmetry.space_group_name_H-M   'P 1'
#
loop_
_entity.id
_entity.type
_entity.pdbx_description
1 polymer ?
#
loop_
_entity_poly.entity_id
_entity_poly.type
_entity_poly.pdbx_seq_one_letter_code
_entity_poly.pdbx_strand_id
1 'polypeptide(L)'
;MIASPLHSPIRCSSPNPPPSQPPPPPPPPPSPSSLSTSATTQLATKLPKSLLHKHPLYTPTHPHVSLQFKEKILCLEIMGVDASRALALNPSLRGASLHSIHSVVSFLQSKGIHQKDLGRIFGMCPKLLTADIESDLCPVFGFLSRDLRVPDQGFRRAINKCPRLLVSSVRDQLRPALFYLQRLGFSDLHALAYQDPILLVSSVENTLIPKLKYLESVGFSRDEAVGMVRRCPALFTFSIDNNFKPKFEYFCQEMGGRLEELRGFPQYFAFSLEKRIKPRHTEVVESGVRVALPVMLKSTDEEFRELIRQGLGGAG
;
A
#
# COMPACT_ATOMS: atom_id res chain seq x y z
N MET A 1 40.39 -54.83 -25.96
CA MET A 1 39.54 -55.31 -27.07
C MET A 1 38.93 -54.06 -27.68
N ILE A 2 39.54 -53.42 -28.70
CA ILE A 2 39.50 -53.80 -30.14
C ILE A 2 38.02 -53.87 -30.59
N ALA A 3 37.45 -53.12 -31.53
CA ALA A 3 37.92 -52.21 -32.58
C ALA A 3 36.74 -51.37 -33.11
N SER A 4 37.01 -50.10 -33.44
CA SER A 4 36.77 -49.37 -34.71
C SER A 4 35.43 -49.37 -35.48
N PRO A 5 35.23 -48.35 -36.36
CA PRO A 5 33.95 -47.68 -36.62
C PRO A 5 33.45 -47.83 -38.07
N LEU A 6 32.25 -47.32 -38.36
CA LEU A 6 31.76 -47.09 -39.72
C LEU A 6 31.70 -45.59 -40.06
N HIS A 7 32.60 -45.23 -40.98
CA HIS A 7 32.67 -44.07 -41.86
C HIS A 7 31.42 -43.97 -42.76
N SER A 8 30.74 -42.81 -42.89
CA SER A 8 30.87 -41.78 -43.97
C SER A 8 29.50 -41.61 -44.69
N PRO A 9 29.25 -40.57 -45.53
CA PRO A 9 30.09 -39.43 -45.90
C PRO A 9 29.45 -38.04 -45.75
N ILE A 10 30.36 -37.08 -45.73
CA ILE A 10 30.23 -35.64 -45.94
C ILE A 10 29.51 -35.34 -47.27
N ARG A 11 28.51 -34.44 -47.26
CA ARG A 11 27.95 -33.82 -48.46
C ARG A 11 28.42 -32.37 -48.53
N CYS A 12 29.08 -32.05 -49.64
CA CYS A 12 29.65 -30.76 -49.96
C CYS A 12 28.60 -29.64 -50.01
N SER A 13 28.96 -28.51 -49.42
CA SER A 13 28.29 -27.22 -49.49
C SER A 13 28.46 -26.60 -50.88
N SER A 14 27.35 -26.26 -51.54
CA SER A 14 27.36 -25.38 -52.72
C SER A 14 27.43 -23.91 -52.27
N PRO A 15 28.19 -23.05 -52.96
CA PRO A 15 28.27 -21.63 -52.62
C PRO A 15 27.00 -20.89 -53.06
N ASN A 16 26.43 -20.10 -52.15
CA ASN A 16 25.32 -19.18 -52.44
C ASN A 16 25.79 -18.06 -53.39
N PRO A 17 25.00 -17.68 -54.42
CA PRO A 17 25.26 -16.50 -55.21
C PRO A 17 24.98 -15.21 -54.41
N PRO A 18 25.70 -14.10 -54.69
CA PRO A 18 25.54 -12.84 -53.97
C PRO A 18 24.19 -12.16 -54.28
N PRO A 19 23.65 -11.36 -53.34
CA PRO A 19 22.34 -10.73 -53.49
C PRO A 19 22.37 -9.63 -54.56
N SER A 20 21.41 -9.69 -55.48
CA SER A 20 21.15 -8.68 -56.50
C SER A 20 20.65 -7.38 -55.82
N GLN A 21 21.32 -6.26 -56.07
CA GLN A 21 20.91 -4.94 -55.58
C GLN A 21 19.56 -4.52 -56.21
N PRO A 22 18.65 -3.90 -55.45
CA PRO A 22 17.42 -3.33 -55.99
C PRO A 22 17.72 -2.03 -56.78
N PRO A 23 16.97 -1.74 -57.86
CA PRO A 23 17.17 -0.53 -58.66
C PRO A 23 16.77 0.75 -57.88
N PRO A 24 17.39 1.90 -58.21
CA PRO A 24 17.12 3.17 -57.53
C PRO A 24 15.71 3.72 -57.83
N PRO A 25 15.11 4.49 -56.90
CA PRO A 25 13.79 5.07 -57.08
C PRO A 25 13.77 6.21 -58.12
N PRO A 26 12.65 6.45 -58.80
CA PRO A 26 12.51 7.52 -59.79
C PRO A 26 12.49 8.92 -59.13
N PRO A 27 12.89 9.98 -59.87
CA PRO A 27 12.97 11.35 -59.35
C PRO A 27 11.57 11.96 -59.08
N PRO A 28 11.46 12.88 -58.11
CA PRO A 28 10.19 13.51 -57.77
C PRO A 28 9.74 14.52 -58.85
N PRO A 29 8.41 14.70 -59.06
CA PRO A 29 7.88 15.70 -59.98
C PRO A 29 8.10 17.14 -59.48
N PRO A 30 8.14 18.13 -60.39
CA PRO A 30 8.51 19.51 -60.06
C PRO A 30 7.40 20.25 -59.31
N SER A 31 7.80 21.06 -58.32
CA SER A 31 6.96 22.04 -57.63
C SER A 31 6.57 23.19 -58.57
N PRO A 32 5.30 23.62 -58.63
CA PRO A 32 4.94 24.91 -59.21
C PRO A 32 4.98 26.01 -58.14
N SER A 33 5.86 26.98 -58.36
CA SER A 33 5.88 28.28 -57.67
C SER A 33 4.78 29.20 -58.23
N SER A 34 4.03 29.80 -57.29
CA SER A 34 3.43 31.15 -57.29
C SER A 34 2.70 31.69 -58.53
N LEU A 35 1.43 32.14 -58.34
CA LEU A 35 1.02 33.56 -58.45
C LEU A 35 -0.46 33.79 -58.06
N SER A 36 -0.63 34.57 -57.00
CA SER A 36 -1.70 35.53 -56.65
C SER A 36 -3.04 35.55 -57.42
N THR A 37 -4.16 35.52 -56.68
CA THR A 37 -5.12 36.65 -56.56
C THR A 37 -6.21 36.41 -55.51
N SER A 38 -6.64 37.51 -54.90
CA SER A 38 -7.61 37.72 -53.81
C SER A 38 -9.02 37.14 -54.02
N ALA A 39 -9.62 36.56 -52.96
CA ALA A 39 -11.02 36.78 -52.59
C ALA A 39 -11.35 36.19 -51.20
N THR A 40 -11.85 37.05 -50.31
CA THR A 40 -12.46 36.77 -49.02
C THR A 40 -13.71 35.89 -49.18
N THR A 41 -13.78 34.70 -48.57
CA THR A 41 -15.03 34.17 -47.98
C THR A 41 -14.72 33.06 -46.97
N GLN A 42 -15.12 33.26 -45.72
CA GLN A 42 -15.09 32.25 -44.67
C GLN A 42 -16.21 31.22 -44.90
N LEU A 43 -15.90 29.92 -44.86
CA LEU A 43 -16.90 28.89 -44.62
C LEU A 43 -16.38 27.92 -43.55
N ALA A 44 -16.85 28.12 -42.33
CA ALA A 44 -16.55 27.29 -41.17
C ALA A 44 -17.31 25.95 -41.28
N THR A 45 -16.57 24.85 -41.42
CA THR A 45 -17.10 23.49 -41.21
C THR A 45 -17.28 23.25 -39.71
N LYS A 46 -18.52 23.09 -39.26
CA LYS A 46 -18.90 22.77 -37.87
C LYS A 46 -18.36 21.39 -37.47
N LEU A 47 -17.44 21.35 -36.50
CA LEU A 47 -17.13 20.15 -35.72
C LEU A 47 -18.24 19.90 -34.69
N PRO A 48 -18.60 18.65 -34.33
CA PRO A 48 -19.69 18.38 -33.39
C PRO A 48 -19.36 18.93 -32.00
N LYS A 49 -20.26 19.72 -31.43
CA LYS A 49 -20.15 20.22 -30.04
C LYS A 49 -20.11 19.03 -29.10
N SER A 50 -18.99 18.83 -28.41
CA SER A 50 -18.82 17.75 -27.45
C SER A 50 -19.87 17.87 -26.33
N LEU A 51 -20.31 16.71 -25.84
CA LEU A 51 -21.30 16.54 -24.76
C LEU A 51 -20.89 17.18 -23.41
N LEU A 52 -19.70 17.80 -23.33
CA LEU A 52 -19.15 18.44 -22.14
C LEU A 52 -19.94 19.66 -21.64
N HIS A 53 -20.68 20.35 -22.51
CA HIS A 53 -21.42 21.56 -22.13
C HIS A 53 -22.66 21.28 -21.26
N LYS A 54 -23.00 20.02 -21.00
CA LYS A 54 -24.19 19.64 -20.22
C LYS A 54 -23.89 19.09 -18.83
N HIS A 55 -22.62 18.99 -18.40
CA HIS A 55 -22.31 18.42 -17.09
C HIS A 55 -22.46 19.48 -15.97
N PRO A 56 -23.25 19.22 -14.90
CA PRO A 56 -23.58 20.20 -13.86
C PRO A 56 -22.38 20.78 -13.07
N LEU A 57 -21.21 20.15 -13.15
CA LEU A 57 -20.00 20.55 -12.43
C LEU A 57 -19.01 21.40 -13.27
N TYR A 58 -19.37 21.75 -14.50
CA TYR A 58 -18.50 22.60 -15.33
C TYR A 58 -18.66 24.08 -14.95
N THR A 59 -17.80 24.59 -14.06
CA THR A 59 -17.65 26.03 -13.83
C THR A 59 -16.50 26.60 -14.68
N PRO A 60 -16.71 27.72 -15.40
CA PRO A 60 -15.63 28.36 -16.15
C PRO A 60 -14.79 29.21 -15.20
N THR A 61 -13.68 28.67 -14.70
CA THR A 61 -12.65 29.47 -14.01
C THR A 61 -11.25 29.25 -14.61
N HIS A 62 -10.54 30.38 -14.72
CA HIS A 62 -9.19 30.67 -15.23
C HIS A 62 -8.91 30.44 -16.74
N PRO A 63 -8.60 31.51 -17.51
CA PRO A 63 -8.29 31.44 -18.95
C PRO A 63 -7.01 30.66 -19.33
N HIS A 64 -6.24 30.15 -18.37
CA HIS A 64 -4.89 29.60 -18.60
C HIS A 64 -4.73 28.11 -18.25
N VAL A 65 -5.82 27.41 -17.93
CA VAL A 65 -5.79 25.97 -17.61
C VAL A 65 -6.02 25.18 -18.89
N SER A 66 -5.02 24.39 -19.31
CA SER A 66 -5.10 23.59 -20.54
C SER A 66 -6.26 22.59 -20.49
N LEU A 67 -6.87 22.31 -21.65
CA LEU A 67 -7.96 21.33 -21.77
C LEU A 67 -7.57 19.96 -21.19
N GLN A 68 -6.33 19.53 -21.47
CA GLN A 68 -5.76 18.29 -20.95
C GLN A 68 -5.69 18.25 -19.42
N PHE A 69 -5.46 19.40 -18.79
CA PHE A 69 -5.50 19.47 -17.33
C PHE A 69 -6.93 19.29 -16.81
N LYS A 70 -7.93 19.91 -17.43
CA LYS A 70 -9.35 19.75 -17.05
C LYS A 70 -9.83 18.30 -17.21
N GLU A 71 -9.48 17.64 -18.30
CA GLU A 71 -9.80 16.23 -18.55
C GLU A 71 -9.19 15.31 -17.50
N LYS A 72 -7.95 15.58 -17.09
CA LYS A 72 -7.27 14.85 -16.02
C LYS A 72 -7.98 15.00 -14.68
N ILE A 73 -8.35 16.22 -14.30
CA ILE A 73 -9.12 16.46 -13.07
C ILE A 73 -10.43 15.66 -13.12
N LEU A 74 -11.18 15.77 -14.22
CA LEU A 74 -12.43 15.03 -14.38
C LEU A 74 -12.23 13.51 -14.28
N CYS A 75 -11.16 12.97 -14.87
CA CYS A 75 -10.83 11.54 -14.76
C CYS A 75 -10.63 11.11 -13.30
N LEU A 76 -9.89 11.90 -12.50
CA LEU A 76 -9.69 11.62 -11.08
C LEU A 76 -11.00 11.66 -10.30
N GLU A 77 -11.82 12.69 -10.53
CA GLU A 77 -13.12 12.85 -9.86
C GLU A 77 -14.09 11.70 -10.21
N ILE A 78 -14.13 11.26 -11.47
CA ILE A 78 -14.92 10.08 -11.90
C ILE A 78 -14.46 8.81 -11.17
N MET A 79 -13.16 8.67 -10.89
CA MET A 79 -12.63 7.55 -10.11
C MET A 79 -12.86 7.69 -8.60
N GLY A 80 -13.44 8.80 -8.13
CA GLY A 80 -13.64 9.09 -6.71
C GLY A 80 -12.35 9.52 -5.99
N VAL A 81 -11.41 10.11 -6.72
CA VAL A 81 -10.15 10.65 -6.19
C VAL A 81 -10.24 12.17 -6.13
N ASP A 82 -10.13 12.73 -4.93
CA ASP A 82 -10.02 14.19 -4.74
C ASP A 82 -8.78 14.71 -5.47
N ALA A 83 -9.00 15.41 -6.59
CA ALA A 83 -7.93 15.88 -7.45
C ALA A 83 -7.05 16.93 -6.77
N SER A 84 -7.64 17.76 -5.89
CA SER A 84 -6.92 18.81 -5.17
C SER A 84 -5.92 18.21 -4.19
N ARG A 85 -6.38 17.24 -3.38
CA ARG A 85 -5.54 16.48 -2.46
C ARG A 85 -4.49 15.65 -3.22
N ALA A 86 -4.86 15.02 -4.34
CA ALA A 86 -3.93 14.24 -5.14
C ALA A 86 -2.79 15.12 -5.70
N LEU A 87 -3.08 16.31 -6.21
CA LEU A 87 -2.08 17.27 -6.69
C LEU A 87 -1.21 17.82 -5.57
N ALA A 88 -1.77 18.07 -4.39
CA ALA A 88 -1.02 18.55 -3.23
C ALA A 88 0.01 17.50 -2.75
N LEU A 89 -0.38 16.23 -2.73
CA LEU A 89 0.47 15.11 -2.28
C LEU A 89 1.37 14.54 -3.37
N ASN A 90 1.11 14.86 -4.64
CA ASN A 90 1.91 14.47 -5.79
C ASN A 90 2.00 15.62 -6.82
N PRO A 91 2.90 16.61 -6.63
CA PRO A 91 3.04 17.74 -7.54
C PRO A 91 3.39 17.34 -8.99
N SER A 92 4.09 16.21 -9.18
CA SER A 92 4.46 15.68 -10.50
C SER A 92 3.25 15.31 -11.37
N LEU A 93 2.09 15.09 -10.75
CA LEU A 93 0.82 14.82 -11.43
C LEU A 93 0.42 15.95 -12.39
N ARG A 94 0.89 17.19 -12.16
CA ARG A 94 0.67 18.32 -13.08
C ARG A 94 1.20 18.02 -14.48
N GLY A 95 2.41 17.46 -14.57
CA GLY A 95 3.08 17.14 -15.84
C GLY A 95 2.73 15.77 -16.43
N ALA A 96 2.12 14.88 -15.65
CA ALA A 96 1.74 13.54 -16.13
C ALA A 96 0.72 13.59 -17.27
N SER A 97 0.79 12.66 -18.23
CA SER A 97 -0.23 12.57 -19.29
C SER A 97 -1.45 11.79 -18.79
N LEU A 98 -2.61 12.01 -19.40
CA LEU A 98 -3.80 11.19 -19.10
C LEU A 98 -3.56 9.72 -19.51
N HIS A 99 -2.79 9.50 -20.58
CA HIS A 99 -2.41 8.17 -21.05
C HIS A 99 -1.57 7.40 -20.01
N SER A 100 -0.61 8.05 -19.33
CA SER A 100 0.18 7.36 -18.31
C SER A 100 -0.67 6.94 -17.11
N ILE A 101 -1.63 7.78 -16.69
CA ILE A 101 -2.60 7.44 -15.65
C ILE A 101 -3.45 6.23 -16.07
N HIS A 102 -3.99 6.23 -17.29
CA HIS A 102 -4.76 5.10 -17.81
C HIS A 102 -3.92 3.82 -17.92
N SER A 103 -2.62 3.94 -18.23
CA SER A 103 -1.71 2.79 -18.27
C SER A 103 -1.54 2.16 -16.90
N VAL A 104 -1.36 2.97 -15.84
CA VAL A 104 -1.32 2.50 -14.46
C VAL A 104 -2.65 1.82 -14.07
N VAL A 105 -3.79 2.43 -14.39
CA VAL A 105 -5.12 1.85 -14.15
C VAL A 105 -5.26 0.49 -14.83
N SER A 106 -4.93 0.41 -16.11
CA SER A 106 -5.03 -0.83 -16.91
C SER A 106 -4.11 -1.91 -16.36
N PHE A 107 -2.91 -1.56 -15.92
CA PHE A 107 -1.98 -2.47 -15.27
C PHE A 107 -2.52 -3.01 -13.94
N LEU A 108 -3.06 -2.15 -13.07
CA LEU A 108 -3.64 -2.61 -11.81
C LEU A 108 -4.85 -3.53 -12.07
N GLN A 109 -5.67 -3.23 -13.07
CA GLN A 109 -6.76 -4.10 -13.50
C GLN A 109 -6.28 -5.45 -14.03
N SER A 110 -5.18 -5.49 -14.79
CA SER A 110 -4.59 -6.75 -15.26
C SER A 110 -4.04 -7.61 -14.12
N LYS A 111 -3.71 -7.01 -12.97
CA LYS A 111 -3.37 -7.69 -11.71
C LYS A 111 -4.59 -8.02 -10.84
N GLY A 112 -5.82 -7.86 -11.35
CA GLY A 112 -7.06 -8.21 -10.65
C GLY A 112 -7.56 -7.14 -9.67
N ILE A 113 -7.03 -5.92 -9.69
CA ILE A 113 -7.57 -4.81 -8.88
C ILE A 113 -8.81 -4.25 -9.57
N HIS A 114 -9.94 -4.24 -8.87
CA HIS A 114 -11.21 -3.82 -9.46
C HIS A 114 -11.33 -2.29 -9.55
N GLN A 115 -12.06 -1.80 -10.55
CA GLN A 115 -12.31 -0.36 -10.74
C GLN A 115 -12.83 0.34 -9.47
N LYS A 116 -13.74 -0.32 -8.74
CA LYS A 116 -14.32 0.21 -7.49
C LYS A 116 -13.32 0.41 -6.35
N ASP A 117 -12.17 -0.27 -6.41
CA ASP A 117 -11.13 -0.17 -5.38
C ASP A 117 -10.13 0.98 -5.66
N LEU A 118 -10.03 1.41 -6.93
CA LEU A 118 -9.02 2.36 -7.39
C LEU A 118 -9.14 3.74 -6.74
N GLY A 119 -10.35 4.25 -6.52
CA GLY A 119 -10.56 5.54 -5.86
C GLY A 119 -9.91 5.60 -4.48
N ARG A 120 -10.12 4.55 -3.66
CA ARG A 120 -9.48 4.41 -2.35
C ARG A 120 -7.96 4.28 -2.48
N ILE A 121 -7.47 3.45 -3.40
CA ILE A 121 -6.03 3.19 -3.59
C ILE A 121 -5.31 4.50 -3.97
N PHE A 122 -5.78 5.20 -4.98
CA PHE A 122 -5.19 6.47 -5.41
C PHE A 122 -5.38 7.59 -4.38
N GLY A 123 -6.52 7.65 -3.67
CA GLY A 123 -6.73 8.61 -2.59
C GLY A 123 -5.78 8.40 -1.40
N MET A 124 -5.42 7.15 -1.10
CA MET A 124 -4.42 6.80 -0.09
C MET A 124 -2.98 6.99 -0.59
N CYS A 125 -2.74 6.76 -1.88
CA CYS A 125 -1.40 6.76 -2.49
C CYS A 125 -1.36 7.58 -3.80
N PRO A 126 -1.47 8.92 -3.76
CA PRO A 126 -1.50 9.74 -4.98
C PRO A 126 -0.25 9.66 -5.85
N LYS A 127 0.90 9.28 -5.27
CA LYS A 127 2.15 9.01 -6.01
C LYS A 127 1.99 7.93 -7.07
N LEU A 128 1.03 7.02 -6.90
CA LEU A 128 0.75 5.94 -7.85
C LEU A 128 0.27 6.46 -9.21
N LEU A 129 -0.37 7.63 -9.25
CA LEU A 129 -0.85 8.25 -10.49
C LEU A 129 0.28 8.68 -11.45
N THR A 130 1.51 8.68 -10.95
CA THR A 130 2.73 8.98 -11.72
C THR A 130 3.79 7.90 -11.58
N ALA A 131 3.41 6.70 -11.11
CA ALA A 131 4.33 5.59 -10.98
C ALA A 131 4.68 5.00 -12.35
N ASP A 132 5.93 4.55 -12.48
CA ASP A 132 6.35 3.76 -13.62
C ASP A 132 5.97 2.28 -13.41
N ILE A 133 5.45 1.65 -14.46
CA ILE A 133 4.95 0.27 -14.37
C ILE A 133 6.11 -0.70 -14.14
N GLU A 134 7.22 -0.53 -14.84
CA GLU A 134 8.32 -1.49 -14.84
C GLU A 134 9.26 -1.29 -13.65
N SER A 135 9.59 -0.05 -13.28
CA SER A 135 10.50 0.22 -12.18
C SER A 135 9.81 0.26 -10.81
N ASP A 136 8.53 0.63 -10.73
CA ASP A 136 7.85 0.82 -9.45
C ASP A 136 6.86 -0.31 -9.15
N LEU A 137 5.95 -0.62 -10.08
CA LEU A 137 4.84 -1.54 -9.81
C LEU A 137 5.20 -3.02 -10.00
N CYS A 138 5.85 -3.38 -11.12
CA CYS A 138 6.28 -4.73 -11.43
C CYS A 138 7.08 -5.37 -10.28
N PRO A 139 8.06 -4.68 -9.65
CA PRO A 139 8.78 -5.21 -8.50
C PRO A 139 7.88 -5.54 -7.32
N VAL A 140 6.86 -4.72 -7.03
CA VAL A 140 5.94 -4.94 -5.90
C VAL A 140 5.13 -6.22 -6.12
N PHE A 141 4.55 -6.42 -7.30
CA PHE A 141 3.84 -7.67 -7.61
C PHE A 141 4.78 -8.88 -7.67
N GLY A 142 6.02 -8.68 -8.12
CA GLY A 142 7.08 -9.68 -8.04
C GLY A 142 7.44 -10.06 -6.60
N PHE A 143 7.44 -9.10 -5.68
CA PHE A 143 7.66 -9.32 -4.25
C PHE A 143 6.48 -10.08 -3.61
N LEU A 144 5.24 -9.67 -3.91
CA LEU A 144 4.05 -10.37 -3.41
C LEU A 144 4.04 -11.83 -3.84
N SER A 145 4.33 -12.11 -5.11
CA SER A 145 4.32 -13.47 -5.66
C SER A 145 5.49 -14.32 -5.18
N ARG A 146 6.74 -13.83 -5.29
CA ARG A 146 7.94 -14.64 -5.03
C ARG A 146 8.32 -14.67 -3.55
N ASP A 147 8.35 -13.50 -2.91
CA ASP A 147 8.83 -13.35 -1.54
C ASP A 147 7.72 -13.71 -0.52
N LEU A 148 6.47 -13.29 -0.76
CA LEU A 148 5.32 -13.58 0.14
C LEU A 148 4.45 -14.77 -0.29
N ARG A 149 4.69 -15.37 -1.47
CA ARG A 149 3.90 -16.50 -2.00
C ARG A 149 2.41 -16.19 -2.16
N VAL A 150 2.08 -14.94 -2.49
CA VAL A 150 0.72 -14.51 -2.80
C VAL A 150 0.38 -14.94 -4.23
N PRO A 151 -0.64 -15.80 -4.45
CA PRO A 151 -1.11 -16.10 -5.80
C PRO A 151 -1.79 -14.88 -6.41
N ASP A 152 -1.89 -14.84 -7.74
CA ASP A 152 -2.43 -13.70 -8.47
C ASP A 152 -3.85 -13.30 -8.02
N GLN A 153 -4.73 -14.27 -7.74
CA GLN A 153 -6.07 -13.98 -7.20
C GLN A 153 -6.05 -13.31 -5.81
N GLY A 154 -4.93 -13.42 -5.08
CA GLY A 154 -4.72 -12.85 -3.76
C GLY A 154 -4.27 -11.39 -3.77
N PHE A 155 -3.76 -10.87 -4.90
CA PHE A 155 -3.24 -9.50 -4.96
C PHE A 155 -4.27 -8.47 -4.52
N ARG A 156 -5.51 -8.57 -5.02
CA ARG A 156 -6.59 -7.66 -4.64
C ARG A 156 -6.79 -7.60 -3.12
N ARG A 157 -6.76 -8.74 -2.43
CA ARG A 157 -6.94 -8.80 -0.97
C ARG A 157 -5.79 -8.13 -0.24
N ALA A 158 -4.54 -8.42 -0.63
CA ALA A 158 -3.34 -7.82 -0.01
C ALA A 158 -3.28 -6.30 -0.23
N ILE A 159 -3.50 -5.85 -1.47
CA ILE A 159 -3.46 -4.42 -1.83
C ILE A 159 -4.58 -3.65 -1.15
N ASN A 160 -5.83 -4.16 -1.12
CA ASN A 160 -6.92 -3.47 -0.43
C ASN A 160 -6.69 -3.39 1.09
N LYS A 161 -6.00 -4.37 1.68
CA LYS A 161 -5.60 -4.34 3.09
C LYS A 161 -4.54 -3.26 3.35
N CYS A 162 -3.55 -3.10 2.46
CA CYS A 162 -2.54 -2.07 2.58
C CYS A 162 -2.09 -1.50 1.22
N PRO A 163 -2.76 -0.45 0.70
CA PRO A 163 -2.38 0.16 -0.58
C PRO A 163 -0.95 0.72 -0.60
N ARG A 164 -0.40 1.03 0.58
CA ARG A 164 0.99 1.52 0.73
C ARG A 164 2.05 0.52 0.22
N LEU A 165 1.72 -0.76 0.08
CA LEU A 165 2.60 -1.74 -0.56
C LEU A 165 3.02 -1.29 -1.97
N LEU A 166 2.11 -0.68 -2.75
CA LEU A 166 2.33 -0.28 -4.13
C LEU A 166 3.28 0.93 -4.29
N VAL A 167 3.51 1.69 -3.22
CA VAL A 167 4.39 2.87 -3.24
C VAL A 167 5.63 2.69 -2.36
N SER A 168 5.87 1.48 -1.87
CA SER A 168 7.02 1.16 -1.02
C SER A 168 8.13 0.52 -1.85
N SER A 169 9.36 1.00 -1.68
CA SER A 169 10.54 0.41 -2.34
C SER A 169 10.68 -1.06 -1.93
N VAL A 170 10.71 -1.97 -2.92
CA VAL A 170 10.92 -3.38 -2.64
C VAL A 170 12.31 -3.61 -2.03
N ARG A 171 13.33 -2.93 -2.56
CA ARG A 171 14.73 -3.07 -2.15
C ARG A 171 14.98 -2.47 -0.78
N ASP A 172 14.46 -1.27 -0.54
CA ASP A 172 14.86 -0.46 0.63
C ASP A 172 13.85 -0.52 1.78
N GLN A 173 12.63 -1.01 1.53
CA GLN A 173 11.56 -1.07 2.53
C GLN A 173 11.01 -2.48 2.69
N LEU A 174 10.40 -3.07 1.64
CA LEU A 174 9.64 -4.32 1.80
C LEU A 174 10.50 -5.54 2.15
N ARG A 175 11.62 -5.75 1.44
CA ARG A 175 12.52 -6.88 1.73
C ARG A 175 13.27 -6.74 3.05
N PRO A 176 13.85 -5.58 3.40
CA PRO A 176 14.46 -5.39 4.72
C PRO A 176 13.47 -5.64 5.85
N ALA A 177 12.23 -5.14 5.73
CA ALA A 177 11.19 -5.39 6.73
C ALA A 177 10.84 -6.88 6.83
N LEU A 178 10.64 -7.57 5.69
CA LEU A 178 10.37 -9.01 5.68
C LEU A 178 11.50 -9.80 6.36
N PHE A 179 12.76 -9.54 6.00
CA PHE A 179 13.91 -10.22 6.58
C PHE A 179 14.01 -9.98 8.10
N TYR A 180 13.83 -8.72 8.52
CA TYR A 180 13.84 -8.38 9.93
C TYR A 180 12.71 -9.10 10.70
N LEU A 181 11.49 -9.08 10.20
CA LEU A 181 10.34 -9.77 10.79
C LEU A 181 10.57 -11.29 10.89
N GLN A 182 11.15 -11.90 9.84
CA GLN A 182 11.53 -13.33 9.87
C GLN A 182 12.55 -13.63 10.98
N ARG A 183 13.54 -12.76 11.20
CA ARG A 183 14.50 -12.89 12.31
C ARG A 183 13.85 -12.76 13.69
N LEU A 184 12.72 -12.06 13.78
CA LEU A 184 11.89 -12.01 14.99
C LEU A 184 10.93 -13.20 15.11
N GLY A 185 10.95 -14.16 14.18
CA GLY A 185 10.12 -15.35 14.21
C GLY A 185 8.71 -15.18 13.60
N PHE A 186 8.51 -14.17 12.75
CA PHE A 186 7.31 -14.06 11.90
C PHE A 186 7.48 -14.94 10.66
N SER A 187 7.09 -16.20 10.76
CA SER A 187 7.21 -17.19 9.68
C SER A 187 5.95 -17.32 8.82
N ASP A 188 4.80 -16.83 9.31
CA ASP A 188 3.54 -16.90 8.56
C ASP A 188 3.46 -15.78 7.52
N LEU A 189 3.85 -16.11 6.29
CA LEU A 189 3.78 -15.20 5.14
C LEU A 189 2.33 -14.85 4.78
N HIS A 190 1.36 -15.73 5.04
CA HIS A 190 -0.05 -15.44 4.81
C HIS A 190 -0.54 -14.34 5.76
N ALA A 191 -0.18 -14.43 7.04
CA ALA A 191 -0.48 -13.37 8.00
C ALA A 191 0.17 -12.04 7.60
N LEU A 192 1.44 -12.05 7.20
CA LEU A 192 2.13 -10.85 6.73
C LEU A 192 1.51 -10.24 5.46
N ALA A 193 0.98 -11.06 4.55
CA ALA A 193 0.36 -10.57 3.32
C ALA A 193 -1.06 -10.02 3.55
N TYR A 194 -1.86 -10.64 4.42
CA TYR A 194 -3.31 -10.41 4.48
C TYR A 194 -3.83 -9.88 5.83
N GLN A 195 -3.11 -10.09 6.92
CA GLN A 195 -3.52 -9.66 8.27
C GLN A 195 -2.75 -8.40 8.68
N ASP A 196 -1.41 -8.46 8.58
CA ASP A 196 -0.50 -7.41 9.04
C ASP A 196 0.47 -6.85 7.97
N PRO A 197 0.04 -6.58 6.72
CA PRO A 197 0.93 -6.03 5.69
C PRO A 197 1.47 -4.64 6.02
N ILE A 198 0.90 -3.96 7.02
CA ILE A 198 1.44 -2.71 7.56
C ILE A 198 2.86 -2.87 8.08
N LEU A 199 3.24 -4.06 8.56
CA LEU A 199 4.58 -4.31 9.09
C LEU A 199 5.64 -4.26 7.99
N LEU A 200 5.29 -4.70 6.78
CA LEU A 200 6.20 -4.72 5.62
C LEU A 200 6.52 -3.31 5.12
N VAL A 201 5.58 -2.37 5.26
CA VAL A 201 5.76 -0.96 4.87
C VAL A 201 6.25 -0.09 6.03
N SER A 202 6.56 -0.68 7.19
CA SER A 202 7.06 0.03 8.37
C SER A 202 8.58 0.03 8.36
N SER A 203 9.20 1.19 8.61
CA SER A 203 10.67 1.31 8.63
C SER A 203 11.26 0.43 9.72
N VAL A 204 12.24 -0.42 9.38
CA VAL A 204 12.94 -1.26 10.37
C VAL A 204 13.63 -0.38 11.41
N GLU A 205 14.39 0.61 10.96
CA GLU A 205 15.22 1.47 11.81
C GLU A 205 14.42 2.50 12.58
N ASN A 206 13.40 3.09 11.96
CA ASN A 206 12.66 4.20 12.55
C ASN A 206 11.33 3.78 13.20
N THR A 207 10.89 2.54 12.98
CA THR A 207 9.63 2.04 13.55
C THR A 207 9.84 0.74 14.31
N LEU A 208 10.22 -0.35 13.65
CA LEU A 208 10.19 -1.68 14.29
C LEU A 208 11.23 -1.82 15.42
N ILE A 209 12.49 -1.45 15.19
CA ILE A 209 13.55 -1.50 16.21
C ILE A 209 13.22 -0.60 17.41
N PRO A 210 12.83 0.68 17.24
CA PRO A 210 12.47 1.54 18.36
C PRO A 210 11.36 0.98 19.25
N LYS A 211 10.35 0.30 18.70
CA LYS A 211 9.27 -0.32 19.50
C LYS A 211 9.79 -1.45 20.39
N LEU A 212 10.68 -2.29 19.87
CA LEU A 212 11.31 -3.34 20.66
C LEU A 212 12.24 -2.76 21.72
N LYS A 213 13.09 -1.79 21.36
CA LYS A 213 13.98 -1.10 22.30
C LYS A 213 13.21 -0.43 23.43
N TYR A 214 12.03 0.15 23.14
CA TYR A 214 11.19 0.70 24.17
C TYR A 214 10.69 -0.38 25.15
N LEU A 215 10.18 -1.51 24.65
CA LEU A 215 9.78 -2.63 25.51
C LEU A 215 10.96 -3.12 26.36
N GLU A 216 12.15 -3.21 25.79
CA GLU A 216 13.36 -3.55 26.53
C GLU A 216 13.69 -2.52 27.62
N SER A 217 13.56 -1.23 27.31
CA SER A 217 13.84 -0.13 28.26
C SER A 217 12.91 -0.09 29.46
N VAL A 218 11.69 -0.63 29.34
CA VAL A 218 10.73 -0.70 30.45
C VAL A 218 10.84 -2.00 31.26
N GLY A 219 11.84 -2.83 30.96
CA GLY A 219 12.23 -3.98 31.78
C GLY A 219 11.95 -5.36 31.17
N PHE A 220 11.39 -5.46 29.95
CA PHE A 220 11.25 -6.75 29.29
C PHE A 220 12.61 -7.22 28.74
N SER A 221 12.91 -8.51 28.87
CA SER A 221 14.01 -9.08 28.08
C SER A 221 13.69 -9.03 26.59
N ARG A 222 14.72 -9.11 25.75
CA ARG A 222 14.54 -9.11 24.29
C ARG A 222 13.63 -10.25 23.83
N ASP A 223 13.76 -11.43 24.40
CA ASP A 223 12.91 -12.59 24.05
C ASP A 223 11.45 -12.39 24.47
N GLU A 224 11.21 -11.74 25.61
CA GLU A 224 9.85 -11.39 26.05
C GLU A 224 9.22 -10.33 25.14
N ALA A 225 9.97 -9.28 24.80
CA ALA A 225 9.51 -8.24 23.88
C ALA A 225 9.18 -8.83 22.50
N VAL A 226 10.05 -9.70 21.97
CA VAL A 226 9.80 -10.44 20.73
C VAL A 226 8.57 -11.34 20.87
N GLY A 227 8.45 -12.09 21.97
CA GLY A 227 7.28 -12.93 22.25
C GLY A 227 5.97 -12.14 22.35
N MET A 228 6.01 -10.90 22.85
CA MET A 228 4.86 -10.00 22.91
C MET A 228 4.44 -9.54 21.51
N VAL A 229 5.37 -9.03 20.70
CA VAL A 229 5.02 -8.53 19.35
C VAL A 229 4.61 -9.64 18.40
N ARG A 230 5.11 -10.87 18.57
CA ARG A 230 4.63 -12.03 17.79
C ARG A 230 3.19 -12.39 18.10
N ARG A 231 2.78 -12.32 19.37
CA ARG A 231 1.39 -12.58 19.80
C ARG A 231 0.46 -11.40 19.53
N CYS A 232 1.01 -10.18 19.46
CA CYS A 232 0.27 -8.96 19.20
C CYS A 232 1.05 -8.04 18.24
N PRO A 233 1.01 -8.32 16.92
CA PRO A 233 1.78 -7.54 15.94
C PRO A 233 1.37 -6.07 15.87
N ALA A 234 0.13 -5.76 16.27
CA ALA A 234 -0.39 -4.40 16.38
C ALA A 234 0.46 -3.49 17.28
N LEU A 235 1.25 -4.05 18.22
CA LEU A 235 2.19 -3.27 19.03
C LEU A 235 3.16 -2.43 18.18
N PHE A 236 3.55 -2.89 16.99
CA PHE A 236 4.40 -2.10 16.10
C PHE A 236 3.73 -0.86 15.53
N THR A 237 2.40 -0.79 15.58
CA THR A 237 1.61 0.32 15.02
C THR A 237 1.30 1.42 16.03
N PHE A 238 1.49 1.17 17.32
CA PHE A 238 1.16 2.13 18.37
C PHE A 238 2.30 3.12 18.61
N SER A 239 1.96 4.38 18.92
CA SER A 239 2.95 5.41 19.28
C SER A 239 3.65 5.05 20.59
N ILE A 240 4.95 5.36 20.71
CA ILE A 240 5.64 5.20 21.99
C ILE A 240 5.12 6.27 22.95
N ASP A 241 5.17 7.53 22.54
CA ASP A 241 4.85 8.66 23.42
C ASP A 241 3.36 8.80 23.69
N ASN A 242 2.51 8.55 22.69
CA ASN A 242 1.07 8.75 22.82
C ASN A 242 0.30 7.48 23.18
N ASN A 243 0.96 6.33 23.33
CA ASN A 243 0.28 5.08 23.68
C ASN A 243 1.07 4.27 24.69
N PHE A 244 2.30 3.83 24.38
CA PHE A 244 3.03 2.95 25.29
C PHE A 244 3.37 3.63 26.62
N LYS A 245 4.02 4.80 26.61
CA LYS A 245 4.42 5.52 27.82
C LYS A 245 3.26 5.80 28.78
N PRO A 246 2.19 6.50 28.38
CA PRO A 246 1.12 6.85 29.32
C PRO A 246 0.38 5.62 29.85
N LYS A 247 0.23 4.56 29.04
CA LYS A 247 -0.43 3.32 29.49
C LYS A 247 0.45 2.50 30.43
N PHE A 248 1.75 2.47 30.16
CA PHE A 248 2.72 1.78 31.02
C PHE A 248 2.87 2.49 32.36
N GLU A 249 2.99 3.83 32.35
CA GLU A 249 3.06 4.66 33.56
C GLU A 249 1.82 4.45 34.43
N TYR A 250 0.61 4.54 33.85
CA TYR A 250 -0.63 4.27 34.57
C TYR A 250 -0.67 2.84 35.14
N PHE A 251 -0.24 1.85 34.34
CA PHE A 251 -0.23 0.46 34.77
C PHE A 251 0.67 0.23 35.99
N CYS A 252 1.87 0.80 36.00
CA CYS A 252 2.82 0.59 37.08
C CYS A 252 2.53 1.46 38.30
N GLN A 253 2.19 2.75 38.10
CA GLN A 253 2.08 3.72 39.18
C GLN A 253 0.70 3.71 39.83
N GLU A 254 -0.37 3.61 39.03
CA GLU A 254 -1.74 3.73 39.52
C GLU A 254 -2.38 2.36 39.78
N MET A 255 -2.14 1.38 38.89
CA MET A 255 -2.69 0.03 39.06
C MET A 255 -1.81 -0.89 39.91
N GLY A 256 -0.57 -0.50 40.21
CA GLY A 256 0.41 -1.34 40.91
C GLY A 256 0.73 -2.65 40.17
N GLY A 257 0.55 -2.67 38.85
CA GLY A 257 0.64 -3.88 38.04
C GLY A 257 2.08 -4.33 37.80
N ARG A 258 2.25 -5.65 37.61
CA ARG A 258 3.58 -6.26 37.38
C ARG A 258 3.86 -6.54 35.91
N LEU A 259 5.14 -6.50 35.51
CA LEU A 259 5.55 -6.72 34.12
C LEU A 259 5.05 -8.05 33.55
N GLU A 260 4.99 -9.10 34.37
CA GLU A 260 4.53 -10.43 33.95
C GLU A 260 3.08 -10.42 33.44
N GLU A 261 2.25 -9.52 33.96
CA GLU A 261 0.86 -9.38 33.54
C GLU A 261 0.77 -8.75 32.14
N LEU A 262 1.56 -7.70 31.88
CA LEU A 262 1.68 -7.11 30.54
C LEU A 262 2.30 -8.08 29.54
N ARG A 263 3.31 -8.86 29.96
CA ARG A 263 3.88 -9.94 29.16
C ARG A 263 2.81 -10.96 28.79
N GLY A 264 1.98 -11.37 29.75
CA GLY A 264 0.86 -12.28 29.53
C GLY A 264 -0.20 -11.69 28.60
N PHE A 265 -0.40 -10.37 28.67
CA PHE A 265 -1.49 -9.67 27.99
C PHE A 265 -1.03 -8.39 27.26
N PRO A 266 -0.24 -8.52 26.16
CA PRO A 266 0.25 -7.37 25.39
C PRO A 266 -0.87 -6.52 24.78
N GLN A 267 -2.08 -7.09 24.59
CA GLN A 267 -3.23 -6.37 24.07
C GLN A 267 -3.72 -5.26 25.02
N TYR A 268 -3.21 -5.19 26.27
CA TYR A 268 -3.40 -4.03 27.15
C TYR A 268 -3.16 -2.70 26.40
N PHE A 269 -2.09 -2.61 25.61
CA PHE A 269 -1.76 -1.40 24.83
C PHE A 269 -2.73 -1.10 23.68
N ALA A 270 -3.63 -2.02 23.33
CA ALA A 270 -4.66 -1.80 22.33
C ALA A 270 -5.93 -1.13 22.90
N PHE A 271 -6.18 -1.22 24.21
CA PHE A 271 -7.36 -0.60 24.84
C PHE A 271 -7.16 0.89 25.10
N SER A 272 -8.23 1.68 25.00
CA SER A 272 -8.16 3.12 25.31
C SER A 272 -7.82 3.35 26.78
N LEU A 273 -6.84 4.20 27.06
CA LEU A 273 -6.49 4.55 28.44
C LEU A 273 -7.66 5.23 29.14
N GLU A 274 -8.17 6.30 28.55
CA GLU A 274 -9.24 7.14 29.14
C GLU A 274 -10.62 6.49 29.09
N LYS A 275 -10.95 5.76 28.01
CA LYS A 275 -12.31 5.24 27.81
C LYS A 275 -12.51 3.81 28.30
N ARG A 276 -11.45 3.09 28.65
CA ARG A 276 -11.53 1.65 28.96
C ARG A 276 -10.70 1.23 30.15
N ILE A 277 -9.41 1.57 30.16
CA ILE A 277 -8.50 1.12 31.22
C ILE A 277 -8.82 1.83 32.53
N LYS A 278 -8.79 3.17 32.54
CA LYS A 278 -9.04 3.97 33.75
C LYS A 278 -10.42 3.72 34.37
N PRO A 279 -11.55 3.82 33.63
CA PRO A 279 -12.87 3.65 34.22
C PRO A 279 -13.04 2.27 34.88
N ARG A 280 -12.63 1.20 34.18
CA ARG A 280 -12.75 -0.16 34.70
C ARG A 280 -11.82 -0.44 35.88
N HIS A 281 -10.61 0.12 35.87
CA HIS A 281 -9.72 0.04 37.02
C HIS A 281 -10.35 0.70 38.26
N THR A 282 -10.89 1.91 38.12
CA THR A 282 -11.57 2.62 39.22
C THR A 282 -12.75 1.81 39.77
N GLU A 283 -13.63 1.30 38.89
CA GLU A 283 -14.78 0.50 39.32
C GLU A 283 -14.36 -0.79 40.05
N VAL A 284 -13.30 -1.46 39.60
CA VAL A 284 -12.74 -2.66 40.27
C VAL A 284 -12.21 -2.32 41.66
N VAL A 285 -11.49 -1.20 41.80
CA VAL A 285 -10.94 -0.74 43.09
C VAL A 285 -12.07 -0.36 44.06
N GLU A 286 -13.04 0.42 43.61
CA GLU A 286 -14.20 0.85 44.43
C GLU A 286 -15.04 -0.33 44.91
N SER A 287 -15.13 -1.38 44.09
CA SER A 287 -15.90 -2.59 44.42
C SER A 287 -15.11 -3.59 45.28
N GLY A 288 -13.81 -3.37 45.48
CA GLY A 288 -12.93 -4.26 46.25
C GLY A 288 -12.67 -5.64 45.62
N VAL A 289 -13.12 -5.86 44.37
CA VAL A 289 -12.98 -7.14 43.68
C VAL A 289 -11.61 -7.27 43.03
N ARG A 290 -11.12 -8.49 42.86
CA ARG A 290 -9.88 -8.76 42.11
C ARG A 290 -10.22 -9.37 40.76
N VAL A 291 -9.82 -8.70 39.67
CA VAL A 291 -10.09 -9.14 38.30
C VAL A 291 -8.80 -9.11 37.49
N ALA A 292 -8.49 -10.20 36.79
CA ALA A 292 -7.32 -10.26 35.91
C ALA A 292 -7.49 -9.32 34.70
N LEU A 293 -6.40 -8.68 34.25
CA LEU A 293 -6.43 -7.72 33.13
C LEU A 293 -7.16 -8.21 31.87
N PRO A 294 -6.97 -9.46 31.39
CA PRO A 294 -7.65 -9.91 30.19
C PRO A 294 -9.16 -9.97 30.38
N VAL A 295 -9.63 -10.40 31.55
CA VAL A 295 -11.05 -10.44 31.89
C VAL A 295 -11.58 -9.02 31.99
N MET A 296 -10.92 -8.18 32.80
CA MET A 296 -11.31 -6.78 32.99
C MET A 296 -11.42 -6.00 31.67
N LEU A 297 -10.52 -6.22 30.71
CA LEU A 297 -10.46 -5.37 29.51
C LEU A 297 -11.17 -5.96 28.29
N LYS A 298 -11.18 -7.29 28.13
CA LYS A 298 -11.84 -7.94 26.98
C LYS A 298 -13.35 -8.12 27.13
N SER A 299 -13.87 -8.28 28.35
CA SER A 299 -15.30 -8.49 28.58
C SER A 299 -16.15 -7.35 28.04
N THR A 300 -17.37 -7.63 27.59
CA THR A 300 -18.32 -6.58 27.19
C THR A 300 -18.66 -5.67 28.39
N ASP A 301 -19.39 -4.58 28.16
CA ASP A 301 -19.80 -3.70 29.27
C ASP A 301 -20.80 -4.40 30.18
N GLU A 302 -21.68 -5.22 29.62
CA GLU A 302 -22.65 -6.03 30.35
C GLU A 302 -21.95 -7.09 31.21
N GLU A 303 -21.03 -7.86 30.60
CA GLU A 303 -20.25 -8.88 31.31
C GLU A 303 -19.40 -8.28 32.43
N PHE A 304 -18.78 -7.12 32.18
CA PHE A 304 -17.98 -6.44 33.19
C PHE A 304 -18.84 -5.96 34.37
N ARG A 305 -19.99 -5.33 34.12
CA ARG A 305 -20.92 -4.93 35.18
C ARG A 305 -21.42 -6.12 35.99
N GLU A 306 -21.65 -7.25 35.33
CA GLU A 306 -22.04 -8.49 36.01
C GLU A 306 -20.93 -9.01 36.92
N LEU A 307 -19.68 -9.03 36.46
CA LEU A 307 -18.52 -9.43 37.25
C LEU A 307 -18.37 -8.58 38.52
N ILE A 308 -18.53 -7.26 38.39
CA ILE A 308 -18.50 -6.34 39.53
C ILE A 308 -19.63 -6.66 40.51
N ARG A 309 -20.86 -6.87 40.03
CA ARG A 309 -22.02 -7.16 40.88
C ARG A 309 -21.90 -8.49 41.62
N GLN A 310 -21.41 -9.53 40.95
CA GLN A 310 -21.25 -10.86 41.54
C GLN A 310 -20.12 -10.90 42.57
N GLY A 311 -19.03 -10.16 42.36
CA GLY A 311 -17.94 -10.05 43.33
C GLY A 311 -18.35 -9.34 44.63
N LEU A 312 -19.35 -8.46 44.59
CA LEU A 312 -19.93 -7.81 45.77
C LEU A 312 -20.80 -8.77 46.61
N GLY A 313 -21.35 -9.84 46.02
CA GLY A 313 -22.25 -10.78 46.69
C GLY A 313 -21.57 -11.88 47.51
N GLY A 314 -20.24 -11.97 47.49
CA GLY A 314 -19.47 -13.03 48.17
C GLY A 314 -18.77 -12.62 49.47
N ALA A 315 -18.97 -11.39 49.95
CA ALA A 315 -18.31 -10.83 51.14
C ALA A 315 -19.28 -10.56 52.31
N GLY A 316 -20.36 -11.34 52.41
CA GLY A 316 -21.34 -11.29 53.50
C GLY A 316 -21.08 -12.34 54.57
#